data_AF-A0A0D7CSU7-F1
#
_entry.id   AF-A0A0D7CSU7-F1
#
_cell.length_a   1.000
_cell.length_b   1.000
_cell.length_c   1.000
_cell.angle_alpha   90.00
_cell.angle_beta   90.00
_cell.angle_gamma   90.00
#
_symmetry.space_group_name_H-M   'P 1'
#
loop_
_entity.id
_entity.type
_entity.pdbx_description
1 polymer ?
#
loop_
_entity_poly.entity_id
_entity_poly.type
_entity_poly.pdbx_seq_one_letter_code
_entity_poly.pdbx_strand_id
1 'polypeptide(L)' 'MNLDDPLLKILACPLDKGPLSLLTGEGEGESSLYNPRMRRRYPIRDGIPQLLPSSGEEVTDAEHDRILRRLAEAEVPS' A
#
# COMPACT_ATOMS: atom_id res chain seq x y z
N MET A 1 -16.96 -1.49 -7.77
CA MET A 1 -16.57 -1.96 -6.41
C MET A 1 -16.62 -0.76 -5.50
N ASN A 2 -17.30 -0.86 -4.36
CA ASN A 2 -17.60 0.28 -3.48
C ASN A 2 -16.52 0.38 -2.39
N LEU A 3 -16.12 1.59 -1.99
CA LEU A 3 -15.03 1.82 -1.02
C LEU A 3 -15.39 1.32 0.40
N ASP A 4 -16.69 1.15 0.67
CA ASP A 4 -17.23 0.64 1.94
C ASP A 4 -17.21 -0.88 2.09
N ASP A 5 -16.60 -1.61 1.16
CA ASP A 5 -16.54 -3.06 1.24
C ASP A 5 -15.71 -3.50 2.47
N PRO A 6 -16.30 -4.22 3.45
CA PRO A 6 -15.62 -4.60 4.69
C PRO A 6 -14.36 -5.44 4.43
N LEU A 7 -14.22 -6.06 3.27
CA LEU A 7 -13.00 -6.77 2.86
C LEU A 7 -11.78 -5.84 2.74
N LEU A 8 -11.95 -4.58 2.33
CA LEU A 8 -10.85 -3.60 2.26
C LEU A 8 -10.40 -3.14 3.66
N LYS A 9 -11.30 -3.17 4.66
CA LYS A 9 -10.98 -2.88 6.07
C LYS A 9 -10.17 -4.00 6.75
N ILE A 10 -10.07 -5.18 6.13
CA ILE A 10 -9.38 -6.36 6.68
C ILE A 10 -7.92 -6.43 6.23
N LEU A 11 -7.53 -5.72 5.17
CA LEU A 11 -6.16 -5.77 4.64
C LEU A 11 -5.17 -5.11 5.61
N ALA A 12 -4.47 -5.96 6.35
CA ALA A 12 -3.47 -5.58 7.33
C ALA A 12 -2.09 -6.12 6.95
N CYS A 13 -1.05 -5.43 7.41
CA CYS A 13 0.33 -5.89 7.24
C CYS A 13 0.52 -7.29 7.87
N PRO A 14 1.17 -8.24 7.18
CA PRO A 14 1.41 -9.57 7.72
C PRO A 14 2.32 -9.56 8.96
N LEU A 15 3.14 -8.51 9.14
CA LEU A 15 4.11 -8.39 10.23
C LEU A 15 3.54 -7.71 11.47
N ASP A 16 2.94 -6.53 11.31
CA ASP A 16 2.51 -5.68 12.44
C ASP A 16 0.98 -5.61 12.64
N LYS A 17 0.21 -6.27 11.77
CA LYS A 17 -1.26 -6.35 11.80
C LYS A 17 -2.01 -5.02 11.74
N GLY A 18 -1.37 -3.91 11.39
CA GLY A 18 -2.07 -2.65 11.18
C GLY A 18 -2.34 -2.32 9.72
N PRO A 19 -2.96 -1.16 9.45
CA PRO A 19 -3.51 -0.82 8.14
C PRO A 19 -2.42 -0.61 7.09
N LEU A 20 -2.84 -0.75 5.82
CA LEU A 20 -2.03 -0.52 4.64
C LEU A 20 -2.70 0.53 3.74
N SER A 21 -1.91 1.39 3.12
CA SER A 21 -2.37 2.38 2.15
C SER A 21 -2.20 1.86 0.72
N LEU A 22 -3.19 2.04 -0.13
CA LEU A 22 -3.10 1.64 -1.54
C LEU A 22 -2.29 2.67 -2.35
N LEU A 23 -1.29 2.20 -3.09
CA LEU A 23 -0.51 2.97 -4.04
C LEU A 23 -0.85 2.55 -5.47
N THR A 24 -1.37 3.49 -6.27
CA THR A 24 -1.82 3.26 -7.66
C THR A 24 -0.90 3.94 -8.71
N GLY A 25 -0.05 3.20 -9.43
CA GLY A 25 0.93 3.78 -10.39
C GLY A 25 2.24 4.21 -9.71
N GLU A 26 3.44 4.10 -10.30
CA GLU A 26 3.84 4.09 -11.71
C GLU A 26 4.71 2.88 -12.11
N GLY A 27 4.71 2.55 -13.41
CA GLY A 27 5.27 1.32 -14.00
C GLY A 27 4.16 0.42 -14.56
N GLU A 28 4.45 -0.38 -15.59
CA GLU A 28 3.47 -1.25 -16.25
C GLU A 28 2.76 -2.18 -15.24
N GLY A 29 1.55 -1.80 -14.82
CA GLY A 29 0.52 -2.74 -14.40
C GLY A 29 0.39 -3.12 -12.93
N GLU A 30 1.26 -2.74 -12.00
CA GLU A 30 1.19 -3.29 -10.63
C GLU A 30 1.00 -2.21 -9.54
N SER A 31 -0.22 -2.19 -8.97
CA SER A 31 -0.52 -1.45 -7.73
C SER A 31 0.19 -2.10 -6.53
N SER A 32 0.35 -1.38 -5.42
CA SER A 32 0.93 -1.97 -4.19
C SER A 32 0.25 -1.48 -2.93
N LEU A 33 0.38 -2.25 -1.84
CA LEU A 33 -0.06 -1.88 -0.51
C LEU A 33 1.13 -1.45 0.32
N TYR A 34 1.05 -0.29 0.96
CA TYR A 34 2.16 0.33 1.67
C TYR A 34 1.93 0.40 3.18
N ASN A 35 2.96 0.03 3.94
CA ASN A 35 3.02 0.22 5.38
C ASN A 35 4.02 1.35 5.71
N PRO A 36 3.56 2.56 6.06
CA PRO A 36 4.46 3.67 6.40
C PRO A 36 5.25 3.45 7.68
N ARG A 37 4.75 2.62 8.62
CA ARG A 37 5.39 2.37 9.92
C ARG A 37 6.62 1.48 9.78
N MET A 38 6.58 0.54 8.84
CA MET A 38 7.68 -0.39 8.57
C MET A 38 8.46 -0.02 7.30
N ARG A 39 8.06 1.02 6.57
CA ARG A 39 8.58 1.39 5.25
C ARG A 39 8.66 0.20 4.30
N ARG A 40 7.59 -0.58 4.24
CA ARG A 40 7.48 -1.75 3.36
C ARG A 40 6.29 -1.65 2.44
N ARG A 41 6.46 -2.11 1.20
CA ARG A 41 5.36 -2.25 0.23
C ARG A 41 5.17 -3.71 -0.15
N TYR A 42 3.94 -4.07 -0.49
CA TYR A 42 3.54 -5.41 -0.93
C TYR A 42 2.90 -5.28 -2.31
N PRO A 43 3.41 -5.99 -3.33
CA PRO A 43 2.86 -5.87 -4.69
C PRO A 43 1.46 -6.49 -4.77
N ILE A 44 0.65 -5.95 -5.67
CA ILE A 44 -0.63 -6.53 -6.09
C ILE A 44 -0.40 -7.11 -7.49
N ARG A 45 -0.48 -8.45 -7.60
CA ARG A 45 -0.29 -9.18 -8.87
C ARG A 45 -1.60 -9.82 -9.28
N ASP A 46 -2.01 -9.60 -10.52
CA ASP A 46 -3.32 -10.09 -11.04
C ASP A 46 -4.51 -9.68 -10.15
N GLY A 47 -4.43 -8.49 -9.53
CA GLY A 47 -5.45 -8.02 -8.58
C GLY A 47 -5.38 -8.66 -7.19
N ILE A 48 -4.39 -9.53 -6.92
CA ILE A 48 -4.22 -10.25 -5.65
C ILE A 48 -3.07 -9.63 -4.84
N PRO A 49 -3.34 -9.07 -3.64
CA PRO A 49 -2.32 -8.57 -2.75
C PRO A 49 -1.40 -9.69 -2.23
N GLN A 50 -0.10 -9.52 -2.44
CA GLN A 50 0.92 -10.48 -1.97
C GLN A 50 1.31 -10.19 -0.52
N LEU A 51 0.42 -10.46 0.44
CA LEU A 51 0.61 -10.19 1.87
C LEU A 51 1.36 -11.30 2.62
N LEU A 52 2.47 -11.76 2.05
CA LEU A 52 3.42 -12.64 2.75
C LEU A 52 4.59 -11.82 3.30
N PRO A 53 5.17 -12.17 4.47
CA PRO A 53 6.37 -11.51 4.98
C PRO A 53 7.51 -11.39 3.95
N SER A 54 7.71 -12.45 3.15
CA SER A 54 8.74 -12.54 2.11
C SER A 54 8.46 -11.70 0.86
N SER A 55 7.20 -11.33 0.62
CA SER A 55 6.79 -10.50 -0.51
C SER A 55 6.93 -9.00 -0.22
N GLY A 56 7.23 -8.62 1.02
CA GLY A 56 7.43 -7.23 1.40
C GLY A 56 8.76 -6.69 0.88
N GLU A 57 8.71 -5.59 0.13
CA GLU A 57 9.87 -4.87 -0.35
C GLU A 57 10.15 -3.65 0.55
N GLU A 58 11.41 -3.43 0.91
CA GLU A 58 11.82 -2.22 1.61
C GLU A 58 11.76 -1.00 0.70
N VAL A 59 11.29 0.10 1.28
CA VAL A 59 11.17 1.38 0.60
C VAL A 59 12.24 2.31 1.17
N THR A 60 13.06 2.85 0.27
CA THR A 60 14.11 3.82 0.64
C THR A 60 13.50 5.09 1.23
N ASP A 61 14.28 5.84 2.00
CA ASP A 61 13.83 7.09 2.62
C ASP A 61 13.32 8.12 1.59
N ALA A 62 14.01 8.26 0.46
CA ALA A 62 13.59 9.15 -0.62
C ALA A 62 12.24 8.74 -1.22
N GLU A 63 12.02 7.44 -1.37
CA GLU A 63 10.76 6.91 -1.90
C GLU A 63 9.63 6.98 -0.86
N HIS A 64 9.95 6.76 0.42
CA HIS A 64 9.03 6.94 1.54
C HIS A 64 8.46 8.36 1.57
N ASP A 65 9.33 9.37 1.47
CA ASP A 65 8.91 10.78 1.47
C ASP A 65 8.04 11.14 0.26
N ARG A 66 8.30 10.52 -0.89
CA ARG A 66 7.47 10.69 -2.10
C ARG A 66 6.08 10.06 -1.91
N ILE A 67 6.04 8.83 -1.39
CA ILE A 67 4.80 8.12 -1.12
C ILE A 67 3.94 8.89 -0.10
N LEU A 68 4.53 9.37 0.99
CA LEU A 68 3.78 10.10 2.02
C LEU A 68 3.16 11.40 1.48
N ARG A 69 3.90 12.16 0.66
CA ARG A 69 3.36 13.37 0.01
C ARG A 69 2.15 13.03 -0.86
N ARG A 70 2.29 11.99 -1.67
CA ARG A 70 1.23 11.57 -2.58
C ARG A 70 -0.01 11.06 -1.84
N LEU A 71 0.17 10.30 -0.75
CA LEU A 71 -0.95 9.87 0.09
C LEU A 71 -1.67 11.07 0.71
N ALA A 72 -0.92 12.07 1.21
CA ALA A 72 -1.50 13.29 1.74
C ALA A 72 -2.30 14.07 0.68
N GLU A 73 -1.79 14.16 -0.55
CA GLU A 73 -2.48 14.80 -1.68
C GLU A 73 -3.78 14.05 -2.08
N ALA A 74 -3.77 12.71 -2.01
CA ALA A 74 -4.95 11.89 -2.32
C ALA A 74 -6.04 11.93 -1.23
N GLU A 75 -5.68 12.28 0.01
CA GLU A 75 -6.61 12.43 1.14
C GLU A 75 -7.25 13.81 1.24
N VAL A 76 -6.79 14.82 0.47
CA VAL A 76 -7.42 16.14 0.44
C VAL A 76 -8.78 16.04 -0.28
N PRO A 77 -9.92 16.20 0.41
CA PRO A 77 -11.21 16.27 -0.26
C PRO A 77 -11.27 17.60 -1.03
N SER A 78 -11.66 17.54 -2.30
CA SER A 78 -12.06 18.72 -3.08
C SER A 78 -13.31 19.37 -2.50
#